data_AF-A0A813L7W2-F1
#
_entry.id   AF-A0A813L7W2-F1
#
_cell.length_a   1.000
_cell.length_b   1.000
_cell.length_c   1.000
_cell.angle_alpha   90.00
_cell.angle_beta   90.00
_cell.angle_gamma   90.00
#
_symmetry.space_group_name_H-M   'P 1'
#
loop_
_entity.id
_entity.type
_entity.pdbx_description
1 polymer ?
#
loop_
_entity_poly.entity_id
_entity_poly.type
_entity_poly.pdbx_seq_one_letter_code
_entity_poly.pdbx_strand_id
1 'polypeptide(L)'
;MRCCCGLAGKHNKCCSLFFFLSGLLMLASGFWMTVLYRRFTPVYHDIKCAFGSAALEGLHVGMPGFTPTTFDTRIEMKCSNPNPYSIRFAYSNEGGVFVGSGRTKVGESMETPYSDSRLPAYETGSVWTSSSVEISAAIM
;
A
#
# COMPACT_ATOMS: atom_id res chain seq x y z
N MET A 1 24.10 -44.50 8.65
CA MET A 1 24.34 -44.49 7.20
C MET A 1 25.80 -44.11 6.93
N ARG A 2 26.69 -45.11 6.79
CA ARG A 2 28.10 -44.89 6.46
C ARG A 2 28.25 -45.06 4.94
N CYS A 3 28.37 -43.96 4.20
CA CYS A 3 28.85 -44.05 2.82
C CYS A 3 30.33 -44.43 2.89
N CYS A 4 30.63 -45.71 2.62
CA CYS A 4 31.98 -46.27 2.64
C CYS A 4 32.85 -45.64 1.53
N CYS A 5 33.47 -44.50 1.80
CA CYS A 5 34.60 -43.97 1.03
C CYS A 5 35.93 -44.52 1.56
N GLY A 6 36.07 -45.84 1.56
CA GLY A 6 37.28 -46.50 2.04
C GLY A 6 37.47 -47.84 1.37
N LEU A 7 37.94 -47.85 0.10
CA LEU A 7 38.72 -48.92 -0.54
C LEU A 7 39.12 -48.46 -1.95
N ALA A 8 40.43 -48.42 -2.17
CA ALA A 8 41.12 -47.71 -3.25
C ALA A 8 40.79 -48.28 -4.65
N GLY A 9 40.41 -47.39 -5.57
CA GLY A 9 40.56 -47.61 -7.03
C GLY A 9 39.28 -47.75 -7.84
N LYS A 10 38.27 -48.50 -7.38
CA LYS A 10 37.06 -48.79 -8.19
C LYS A 10 35.75 -48.16 -7.70
N HIS A 11 35.65 -47.73 -6.45
CA HIS A 11 34.43 -47.14 -5.87
C HIS A 11 34.31 -45.61 -6.03
N ASN A 12 35.33 -44.93 -6.55
CA ASN A 12 35.34 -43.45 -6.69
C ASN A 12 34.28 -42.93 -7.68
N LYS A 13 33.90 -43.72 -8.69
CA LYS A 13 32.94 -43.29 -9.71
C LYS A 13 31.51 -43.15 -9.16
N CYS A 14 31.10 -44.00 -8.21
CA CYS A 14 29.75 -43.97 -7.65
C CYS A 14 29.55 -42.76 -6.71
N CYS A 15 30.56 -42.48 -5.88
CA CYS A 15 30.54 -41.31 -4.99
C CYS A 15 30.55 -39.99 -5.79
N SER A 16 31.39 -39.92 -6.83
CA SER A 16 31.41 -38.76 -7.73
C SER A 16 30.08 -38.54 -8.47
N LEU A 17 29.43 -39.62 -8.94
CA LEU A 17 28.12 -39.52 -9.61
C LEU A 17 27.03 -39.04 -8.64
N PHE A 18 27.03 -39.54 -7.39
CA PHE A 18 26.06 -39.11 -6.38
C PHE A 18 26.18 -37.62 -6.08
N PHE A 19 27.40 -37.11 -5.85
CA PHE A 19 27.62 -35.69 -5.61
C PHE A 19 27.21 -34.82 -6.81
N PHE A 20 27.45 -35.31 -8.03
CA PHE A 20 27.03 -34.62 -9.24
C PHE A 20 25.50 -34.54 -9.37
N LEU A 21 24.80 -35.65 -9.14
CA LEU A 21 23.33 -35.69 -9.15
C LEU A 21 22.71 -34.81 -8.05
N SER A 22 23.27 -34.83 -6.83
CA SER A 22 22.80 -33.95 -5.75
C SER A 22 23.04 -32.47 -6.09
N GLY A 23 24.16 -32.15 -6.73
CA GLY A 23 24.46 -30.79 -7.19
C GLY A 23 23.46 -30.30 -8.25
N LEU A 24 23.14 -31.15 -9.24
CA LEU A 24 22.12 -30.83 -10.26
C LEU A 24 20.74 -30.62 -9.64
N LEU A 25 20.36 -31.45 -8.67
CA LEU A 25 19.07 -31.30 -7.97
C LEU A 25 18.99 -29.97 -7.21
N MET A 26 20.07 -29.59 -6.50
CA MET A 26 20.15 -28.30 -5.80
C MET A 26 20.04 -27.13 -6.78
N LEU A 27 20.75 -27.16 -7.91
CA LEU A 27 20.65 -26.12 -8.94
C LEU A 27 19.26 -26.03 -9.56
N ALA A 28 18.63 -27.17 -9.88
CA ALA A 28 17.27 -27.20 -10.40
C ALA A 28 16.28 -26.60 -9.39
N SER A 29 16.43 -26.91 -8.10
CA SER A 29 15.58 -26.36 -7.04
C SER A 29 15.79 -24.85 -6.85
N GLY A 30 17.03 -24.36 -6.91
CA GLY A 30 17.35 -22.93 -6.82
C GLY A 30 16.80 -22.15 -8.02
N PHE A 31 16.92 -22.71 -9.22
CA PHE A 31 16.33 -22.12 -10.43
C PHE A 31 14.80 -22.07 -10.32
N TRP A 32 14.17 -23.17 -9.90
CA TRP A 32 12.72 -23.23 -9.70
C TRP A 32 12.24 -22.19 -8.68
N MET A 33 12.91 -22.07 -7.53
CA MET A 33 12.58 -21.05 -6.53
C MET A 33 12.76 -19.63 -7.07
N THR A 34 13.75 -19.38 -7.92
CA THR A 34 13.94 -18.07 -8.56
C THR A 34 12.81 -17.75 -9.54
N VAL A 35 12.36 -18.73 -10.31
CA VAL A 35 11.20 -18.59 -11.21
C VAL A 35 9.92 -18.33 -10.41
N LEU A 36 9.70 -19.07 -9.32
CA LEU A 36 8.59 -18.82 -8.40
C LEU A 36 8.68 -17.43 -7.80
N TYR A 37 9.83 -17.04 -7.28
CA TYR A 37 10.05 -15.72 -6.70
C TYR A 37 9.70 -14.64 -7.72
N ARG A 38 10.24 -14.70 -8.94
CA ARG A 38 9.94 -13.72 -10.00
C ARG A 38 8.46 -13.66 -10.37
N ARG A 39 7.74 -14.79 -10.27
CA ARG A 39 6.31 -14.86 -10.57
C ARG A 39 5.42 -14.37 -9.43
N PHE A 40 5.85 -14.58 -8.19
CA PHE A 40 5.07 -14.31 -6.97
C PHE A 40 5.50 -13.06 -6.20
N THR A 41 6.63 -12.44 -6.53
CA THR A 41 6.91 -11.05 -6.19
C THR A 41 6.47 -10.20 -7.39
N PRO A 42 5.17 -9.84 -7.49
CA PRO A 42 4.81 -8.79 -8.42
C PRO A 42 5.65 -7.57 -8.03
N VAL A 43 6.36 -7.03 -9.01
CA VAL A 43 6.98 -5.72 -8.84
C VAL A 43 5.81 -4.77 -8.67
N TYR A 44 5.53 -4.39 -7.42
CA TYR A 44 4.53 -3.38 -7.12
C TYR A 44 4.95 -2.13 -7.88
N HIS A 45 4.11 -1.73 -8.82
CA HIS A 45 4.28 -0.48 -9.53
C HIS A 45 3.52 0.60 -8.76
N ASP A 46 4.19 1.72 -8.55
CA ASP A 46 3.62 2.85 -7.84
C ASP A 46 2.34 3.32 -8.56
N ILE A 47 1.25 3.37 -7.79
CA ILE A 47 -0.04 3.89 -8.26
C ILE A 47 0.12 5.39 -8.35
N LYS A 48 -0.07 5.93 -9.55
CA LYS A 48 -0.01 7.36 -9.77
C LYS A 48 -1.40 7.94 -9.54
N CYS A 49 -1.52 8.79 -8.54
CA CYS A 49 -2.74 9.55 -8.29
C CYS A 49 -2.53 11.03 -8.60
N ALA A 50 -3.50 11.62 -9.28
CA ALA A 50 -3.59 13.06 -9.51
C ALA A 50 -4.81 13.61 -8.78
N PHE A 51 -4.70 14.84 -8.30
CA PHE A 51 -5.87 15.56 -7.79
C PHE A 51 -6.87 15.77 -8.94
N GLY A 52 -8.10 15.32 -8.72
CA GLY A 52 -9.23 15.56 -9.60
C GLY A 52 -9.94 16.84 -9.19
N SER A 53 -11.20 16.70 -8.80
CA SER A 53 -12.01 17.77 -8.24
C SER A 53 -11.95 17.82 -6.71
N ALA A 54 -12.18 19.00 -6.14
CA ALA A 54 -12.46 19.16 -4.72
C ALA A 54 -13.75 19.98 -4.57
N ALA A 55 -14.67 19.48 -3.76
CA ALA A 55 -15.93 20.14 -3.46
C ALA A 55 -16.02 20.40 -1.96
N LEU A 56 -16.47 21.60 -1.61
CA LEU A 56 -16.84 21.96 -0.25
C LEU A 56 -18.35 21.77 -0.14
N GLU A 57 -18.78 20.90 0.77
CA GLU A 57 -20.18 20.59 1.03
C GLU A 57 -20.51 20.98 2.48
N GLY A 58 -21.78 21.32 2.74
CA GLY A 58 -22.26 21.52 4.11
C GLY A 58 -21.58 22.66 4.88
N LEU A 59 -21.08 23.71 4.22
CA LEU A 59 -20.46 24.85 4.90
C LEU A 59 -21.48 25.53 5.84
N HIS A 60 -21.25 25.38 7.14
CA HIS A 60 -21.99 26.04 8.19
C HIS A 60 -21.06 27.04 8.90
N VAL A 61 -21.23 28.32 8.59
CA VAL A 61 -20.44 29.38 9.22
C VAL A 61 -20.99 29.63 10.61
N GLY A 62 -20.22 29.23 11.61
CA GLY A 62 -20.54 29.45 13.01
C GLY A 62 -20.28 30.89 13.44
N MET A 63 -20.95 31.33 14.52
CA MET A 63 -20.74 32.65 15.09
C MET A 63 -19.52 32.61 16.03
N PRO A 64 -18.54 33.53 15.88
CA PRO A 64 -17.35 33.55 16.72
C PRO A 64 -17.69 33.51 18.21
N GLY A 65 -17.18 32.51 18.93
CA GLY A 65 -17.41 32.34 20.37
C GLY A 65 -18.67 31.56 20.77
N PHE A 66 -19.57 31.22 19.84
CA PHE A 66 -20.82 30.50 20.17
C PHE A 66 -20.96 29.17 19.43
N THR A 67 -20.74 29.16 18.11
CA THR A 67 -20.86 27.94 17.31
C THR A 67 -19.61 27.76 16.43
N PRO A 68 -19.08 26.53 16.31
CA PRO A 68 -17.95 26.27 15.44
C PRO A 68 -18.37 26.38 13.98
N THR A 69 -17.42 26.71 13.12
CA THR A 69 -17.63 26.61 11.67
C THR A 69 -17.34 25.18 11.25
N THR A 70 -18.32 24.50 10.65
CA THR A 70 -18.17 23.14 10.14
C THR A 70 -18.31 23.12 8.62
N PHE A 71 -17.55 22.25 7.96
CA PHE A 71 -17.72 21.97 6.55
C PHE A 71 -17.15 20.59 6.22
N ASP A 72 -17.75 19.96 5.21
CA ASP A 72 -17.27 18.70 4.66
C ASP A 72 -16.48 19.00 3.39
N THR A 73 -15.28 18.43 3.29
CA THR A 73 -14.46 18.53 2.08
C THR A 73 -14.44 17.18 1.39
N ARG A 74 -14.98 17.14 0.17
CA ARG A 74 -14.96 15.97 -0.69
C ARG A 74 -13.87 16.12 -1.73
N ILE A 75 -12.83 15.31 -1.65
CA ILE A 75 -11.68 15.33 -2.56
C ILE A 75 -11.75 14.10 -3.46
N GLU A 76 -11.73 14.33 -4.76
CA GLU A 76 -11.58 13.30 -5.79
C GLU A 76 -10.10 13.14 -6.13
N MET A 77 -9.61 11.91 -6.05
CA MET A 77 -8.28 11.53 -6.53
C MET A 77 -8.44 10.57 -7.70
N LYS A 78 -7.91 10.93 -8.86
CA LYS A 78 -7.87 10.05 -10.02
C LYS A 78 -6.59 9.24 -9.97
N CYS A 79 -6.73 7.94 -9.73
CA CYS A 79 -5.61 7.03 -9.60
C CYS A 79 -5.56 6.07 -10.79
N SER A 80 -4.36 5.81 -11.29
CA SER A 80 -4.09 4.79 -12.31
C SER A 80 -3.37 3.62 -11.65
N ASN A 81 -3.96 2.43 -11.70
CA ASN A 81 -3.41 1.22 -11.11
C ASN A 81 -2.71 0.38 -12.19
N PRO A 82 -1.37 0.46 -12.31
CA PRO A 82 -0.62 -0.37 -13.25
C PRO A 82 -0.53 -1.85 -12.82
N ASN A 83 -1.07 -2.23 -11.66
CA ASN A 83 -0.86 -3.55 -11.10
C ASN A 83 -1.93 -4.58 -11.53
N PRO A 84 -1.59 -5.89 -11.57
CA PRO A 84 -2.50 -6.98 -11.93
C PRO A 84 -3.60 -7.32 -10.92
N TYR A 85 -3.73 -6.57 -9.83
CA TYR A 85 -4.69 -6.84 -8.76
C TYR A 85 -5.49 -5.59 -8.44
N SER A 86 -6.73 -5.80 -8.02
CA SER A 86 -7.60 -4.72 -7.56
C SER A 86 -7.26 -4.32 -6.13
N ILE A 87 -7.41 -3.03 -5.85
CA ILE A 87 -7.08 -2.46 -4.54
C ILE A 87 -8.35 -1.84 -3.97
N ARG A 88 -8.56 -2.06 -2.67
CA ARG A 88 -9.62 -1.40 -1.90
C ARG A 88 -8.97 -0.47 -0.90
N PHE A 89 -9.47 0.74 -0.84
CA PHE A 89 -9.00 1.71 0.14
C PHE A 89 -9.83 1.58 1.41
N ALA A 90 -9.16 1.28 2.52
CA ALA A 90 -9.73 1.35 3.86
C ALA A 90 -8.92 2.40 4.62
N TYR A 91 -9.44 3.63 4.69
CA TYR A 91 -8.85 4.70 5.48
C TYR A 91 -9.64 4.82 6.78
N SER A 92 -8.96 4.75 7.93
CA SER A 92 -9.59 4.80 9.26
C SER A 92 -8.84 5.70 10.25
N ASN A 93 -7.84 6.47 9.80
CA ASN A 93 -7.01 7.25 10.71
C ASN A 93 -7.39 8.72 10.66
N GLU A 94 -7.60 9.31 11.83
CA GLU A 94 -7.86 10.74 12.02
C GLU A 94 -6.65 11.57 11.58
N GLY A 95 -6.93 12.72 10.95
CA GLY A 95 -5.92 13.67 10.48
C GLY A 95 -5.95 14.97 11.29
N GLY A 96 -4.84 15.70 11.34
CA GLY A 96 -4.81 17.04 11.94
C GLY A 96 -4.97 18.14 10.88
N VAL A 97 -5.78 19.16 11.16
CA VAL A 97 -5.92 20.35 10.31
C VAL A 97 -5.04 21.47 10.86
N PHE A 98 -4.16 22.00 10.02
CA PHE A 98 -3.20 23.05 10.38
C PHE A 98 -3.30 24.23 9.43
N VAL A 99 -3.21 25.46 9.95
CA VAL A 99 -3.31 26.70 9.18
C VAL A 99 -2.06 27.56 9.35
N GLY A 100 -1.67 28.23 8.27
CA GLY A 100 -0.57 29.19 8.23
C GLY A 100 0.83 28.55 8.14
N SER A 101 1.84 29.41 7.95
CA SER A 101 3.26 28.99 7.88
C SER A 101 3.76 28.36 9.18
N GLY A 102 3.19 28.75 10.32
CA GLY A 102 3.48 28.16 11.63
C GLY A 102 2.83 26.81 11.89
N ARG A 103 2.01 26.30 10.96
CA ARG A 103 1.21 25.06 11.11
C ARG A 103 0.46 25.02 12.44
N THR A 104 -0.26 26.09 12.77
CA THR A 104 -1.08 26.13 13.98
C THR A 104 -2.22 25.13 13.82
N LYS A 105 -2.36 24.18 14.76
CA LYS A 105 -3.45 23.21 14.74
C LYS A 105 -4.77 23.94 14.99
N VAL A 106 -5.69 23.85 14.05
CA VAL A 106 -7.01 24.52 14.12
C VAL A 106 -8.17 23.55 14.31
N GLY A 107 -7.91 22.24 14.15
CA GLY A 107 -8.92 21.21 14.30
C GLY A 107 -8.37 19.81 14.09
N GLU A 108 -9.26 18.84 14.26
CA GLU A 108 -9.04 17.44 13.93
C GLU A 108 -10.02 17.07 12.80
N SER A 109 -9.52 16.33 11.82
CA SER A 109 -10.35 15.70 10.80
C SER A 109 -10.94 14.46 11.41
N MET A 110 -12.27 14.38 11.46
CA MET A 110 -12.96 13.17 11.88
C MET A 110 -12.58 11.98 10.97
N GLU A 111 -12.69 10.77 11.50
CA GLU A 111 -12.50 9.53 10.75
C GLU A 111 -13.38 9.57 9.49
N THR A 112 -12.73 9.49 8.32
CA THR A 112 -13.45 9.55 7.04
C THR A 112 -14.37 8.34 6.96
N PRO A 113 -15.67 8.50 6.70
CA PRO A 113 -16.58 7.37 6.58
C PRO A 113 -16.05 6.42 5.49
N TYR A 114 -16.04 5.12 5.81
CA TYR A 114 -15.49 4.06 4.98
C TYR A 114 -15.82 4.26 3.49
N SER A 115 -14.85 4.71 2.69
CA SER A 115 -15.03 4.82 1.25
C SER A 115 -14.83 3.43 0.63
N ASP A 116 -15.88 2.72 0.21
CA ASP A 116 -15.74 1.48 -0.61
C ASP A 116 -15.29 1.84 -2.05
N SER A 117 -14.24 2.65 -2.17
CA SER A 117 -13.58 2.92 -3.44
C SER A 117 -12.71 1.74 -3.79
N ARG A 118 -13.01 1.16 -4.96
CA ARG A 118 -12.26 0.06 -5.55
C ARG A 118 -11.56 0.56 -6.79
N LEU A 119 -10.28 0.25 -6.91
CA LEU A 119 -9.48 0.53 -8.09
C LEU A 119 -9.13 -0.80 -8.78
N PRO A 120 -9.80 -1.16 -9.88
CA PRO A 120 -9.57 -2.43 -10.56
C PRO A 120 -8.14 -2.57 -11.10
N ALA A 121 -7.75 -3.80 -11.44
CA ALA A 121 -6.44 -4.10 -12.00
C ALA A 121 -6.29 -3.45 -13.38
N TYR A 122 -5.12 -2.85 -13.65
CA TYR A 122 -4.80 -2.17 -14.93
C TYR A 122 -5.76 -1.04 -15.35
N GLU A 123 -6.58 -0.54 -14.43
CA GLU A 123 -7.59 0.48 -14.72
C GLU A 123 -7.28 1.81 -14.03
N THR A 124 -7.94 2.86 -14.53
CA THR A 124 -7.94 4.18 -13.92
C THR A 124 -9.31 4.44 -13.32
N GLY A 125 -9.35 4.91 -12.08
CA GLY A 125 -10.58 5.15 -11.35
C GLY A 125 -10.49 6.36 -10.43
N SER A 126 -11.64 6.90 -10.09
CA SER A 126 -11.75 8.00 -9.11
C SER A 126 -11.98 7.41 -7.72
N VAL A 127 -11.13 7.82 -6.78
CA VAL A 127 -11.25 7.53 -5.35
C VAL A 127 -11.75 8.80 -4.69
N TRP A 128 -12.81 8.67 -3.91
CA TRP A 128 -13.41 9.79 -3.18
C TRP A 128 -13.07 9.67 -1.71
N THR A 129 -12.59 10.75 -1.12
CA THR A 129 -12.44 10.89 0.33
C THR A 129 -13.26 12.08 0.81
N SER A 130 -13.90 11.93 1.96
CA SER A 130 -14.66 12.99 2.61
C SER A 130 -14.10 13.21 4.00
N SER A 131 -13.69 14.44 4.30
CA SER A 131 -13.22 14.84 5.62
C SER A 131 -14.14 15.92 6.18
N SER A 132 -14.67 15.71 7.38
CA SER A 132 -15.37 16.77 8.11
C SER A 132 -14.37 17.58 8.92
N VAL A 133 -14.43 18.90 8.78
CA VAL A 133 -13.55 19.84 9.47
C VAL A 133 -14.40 20.72 10.38
N GLU A 134 -14.01 20.76 11.65
CA GLU A 134 -14.56 21.69 12.64
C GLU A 134 -13.51 22.73 13.03
N ILE A 135 -13.85 24.01 12.84
CA ILE A 135 -13.01 25.13 13.24
C ILE A 135 -13.69 25.83 14.42
N SER A 136 -13.08 25.67 15.59
CA SER A 136 -13.42 26.43 16.79
C SER A 136 -12.57 27.70 16.83
N ALA A 137 -13.20 28.86 16.60
CA ALA A 137 -12.53 30.14 16.81
C ALA A 137 -12.36 30.38 18.32
N ALA A 138 -11.17 30.13 18.85
CA ALA A 138 -10.84 30.56 20.20
C ALA A 138 -10.80 32.10 20.24
N ILE A 139 -11.62 32.70 21.09
CA ILE A 139 -11.49 34.12 21.42
C ILE A 139 -10.15 34.27 22.15
N MET A 140 -9.15 34.86 21.49
CA MET A 140 -7.93 35.34 22.15
C MET A 140 -8.20 36.67 22.84
#